data_AF-A0A950C8Y1-F1
#
_entry.id   AF-A0A950C8Y1-F1
#
_cell.length_a   1.000
_cell.length_b   1.000
_cell.length_c   1.000
_cell.angle_alpha   90.00
_cell.angle_beta   90.00
_cell.angle_gamma   90.00
#
_symmetry.space_group_name_H-M   'P 1'
#
loop_
_entity.id
_entity.type
_entity.pdbx_description
1 polymer ?
#
loop_
_entity_poly.entity_id
_entity_poly.type
_entity_poly.pdbx_seq_one_letter_code
_entity_poly.pdbx_strand_id
1 'polypeptide(L)'
;MKHLASVFIAAALAATPLIVRADDTSANGQPNAAAMSVMQQTHAKMEQLHAQARLSMLNALTPAHRTLLANVVGQLVIAQSPDTVAAARQLDASLSPNESRAVLSISASFEQQARQLMQSARQQLEASGAGAPGGGMHGMGPEGMHGMGTSQQPNDAGSVLLGMAARALAPPHAWGPGMR
;
A
#
# COMPACT_ATOMS: atom_id res chain seq x y z
N MET A 1 45.11 -27.97 -0.64
CA MET A 1 45.85 -27.08 -1.59
C MET A 1 44.95 -25.89 -1.89
N LYS A 2 45.21 -24.63 -1.58
CA LYS A 2 46.36 -23.89 -1.06
C LYS A 2 45.79 -22.76 -0.21
N HIS A 3 46.35 -22.54 0.97
CA HIS A 3 46.16 -21.34 1.76
C HIS A 3 46.82 -20.16 1.04
N LEU A 4 46.17 -18.99 1.01
CA LEU A 4 46.87 -17.71 0.93
C LEU A 4 46.22 -16.73 1.89
N ALA A 5 46.96 -16.50 2.97
CA ALA A 5 46.78 -15.44 3.94
C ALA A 5 47.44 -14.15 3.43
N SER A 6 46.83 -13.01 3.75
CA SER A 6 47.38 -11.64 3.75
C SER A 6 46.43 -10.82 4.64
N VAL A 7 46.64 -10.58 5.94
CA VAL A 7 47.61 -9.73 6.67
C VAL A 7 47.64 -8.26 6.21
N PHE A 8 47.58 -7.37 7.22
CA PHE A 8 47.98 -5.94 7.26
C PHE A 8 46.93 -4.90 6.78
N ILE A 9 46.71 -3.73 7.40
CA ILE A 9 47.34 -2.97 8.50
C ILE A 9 46.23 -2.14 9.19
N ALA A 10 46.28 -2.06 10.52
CA ALA A 10 45.55 -1.08 11.31
C ALA A 10 46.26 0.29 11.22
N ALA A 11 45.54 1.32 10.79
CA ALA A 11 45.94 2.71 10.95
C ALA A 11 44.78 3.49 11.57
N ALA A 12 44.82 3.60 12.89
CA ALA A 12 43.95 4.46 13.67
C ALA A 12 44.42 5.92 13.51
N LEU A 13 43.68 6.73 12.74
CA LEU A 13 43.74 8.18 12.85
C LEU A 13 42.45 8.65 13.52
N ALA A 14 42.60 9.06 14.78
CA ALA A 14 41.57 9.70 15.57
C ALA A 14 41.28 11.10 15.02
N ALA A 15 40.27 11.20 14.15
CA ALA A 15 39.62 12.46 13.84
C ALA A 15 38.44 12.61 14.81
N THR A 16 38.57 13.48 15.81
CA THR A 16 37.47 13.87 16.69
C THR A 16 36.55 14.83 15.95
N PRO A 17 35.31 14.44 15.59
CA PRO A 17 34.35 15.40 15.09
C PRO A 17 33.96 16.34 16.23
N LEU A 18 34.25 17.62 16.07
CA LEU A 18 33.63 18.70 16.85
C LEU A 18 32.12 18.59 16.63
N ILE A 19 31.41 18.07 17.64
CA ILE A 19 29.95 18.06 17.68
C ILE A 19 29.53 19.51 17.96
N VAL A 20 29.29 20.27 16.90
CA VAL A 20 28.50 21.49 16.96
C VAL A 20 27.07 21.06 17.22
N ARG A 21 26.65 21.10 18.48
CA ARG A 21 25.24 21.11 18.87
C ARG A 21 24.69 22.50 18.53
N ALA A 22 24.06 22.60 17.37
CA ALA A 22 23.08 23.64 17.12
C ALA A 22 21.80 23.25 17.87
N ASP A 23 21.77 23.57 19.16
CA ASP A 23 20.52 23.69 19.91
C ASP A 23 19.87 25.02 19.55
N ASP A 24 18.54 25.01 19.51
CA ASP A 24 17.65 26.16 19.41
C ASP A 24 17.66 26.95 18.09
N THR A 25 16.81 26.53 17.16
CA THR A 25 15.59 27.26 16.75
C THR A 25 15.11 26.79 15.38
N SER A 26 13.97 26.09 15.35
CA SER A 26 12.83 26.40 14.47
C SER A 26 11.77 25.33 14.65
N ALA A 27 10.78 25.64 15.48
CA ALA A 27 9.48 24.96 15.57
C ALA A 27 8.61 25.22 14.33
N ASN A 28 9.20 25.21 13.13
CA ASN A 28 8.48 25.19 11.87
C ASN A 28 8.35 23.73 11.46
N GLY A 29 7.12 23.22 11.45
CA GLY A 29 6.74 21.84 11.12
C GLY A 29 7.04 21.44 9.68
N GLN A 30 8.30 21.54 9.24
CA GLN A 30 8.73 20.95 8.00
C GLN A 30 8.70 19.42 8.12
N PRO A 31 8.10 18.71 7.16
CA PRO A 31 8.07 17.26 7.17
C PRO A 31 9.50 16.71 7.21
N ASN A 32 9.77 15.85 8.19
CA ASN A 32 11.07 15.23 8.37
C ASN A 32 11.44 14.45 7.09
N ALA A 33 12.57 14.80 6.47
CA ALA A 33 13.06 14.15 5.26
C ALA A 33 13.23 12.63 5.41
N ALA A 34 13.60 12.16 6.61
CA ALA A 34 13.68 10.74 6.92
C ALA A 34 12.30 10.06 6.86
N ALA A 35 11.25 10.71 7.37
CA ALA A 35 9.89 10.19 7.31
C ALA A 35 9.38 10.10 5.87
N MET A 36 9.67 11.10 5.05
CA MET A 36 9.31 11.06 3.62
C MET A 36 9.98 9.89 2.90
N SER A 37 11.27 9.62 3.18
CA SER A 37 11.99 8.50 2.57
C SER A 37 11.38 7.14 2.95
N VAL A 38 11.06 6.92 4.23
CA VAL A 38 10.41 5.68 4.70
C VAL A 38 9.04 5.50 4.05
N MET A 39 8.24 6.57 3.95
CA MET A 39 6.93 6.53 3.31
C MET A 39 7.01 6.25 1.81
N GLN A 40 7.96 6.86 1.09
CA GLN A 40 8.18 6.59 -0.33
C GLN A 40 8.58 5.13 -0.57
N GLN A 41 9.49 4.60 0.23
CA GLN A 41 9.90 3.20 0.12
C GLN A 41 8.73 2.25 0.43
N THR A 42 7.94 2.56 1.45
CA THR A 42 6.77 1.78 1.84
C THR A 42 5.72 1.80 0.73
N HIS A 43 5.50 2.96 0.10
CA HIS A 43 4.58 3.10 -1.02
C HIS A 43 5.01 2.23 -2.21
N ALA A 44 6.29 2.29 -2.61
CA ALA A 44 6.82 1.46 -3.69
C ALA A 44 6.66 -0.04 -3.42
N LYS A 45 6.93 -0.49 -2.18
CA LYS A 45 6.69 -1.89 -1.77
C LYS A 45 5.21 -2.26 -1.81
N MET A 46 4.33 -1.35 -1.41
CA MET A 46 2.88 -1.56 -1.45
C MET A 46 2.37 -1.69 -2.89
N GLU A 47 2.87 -0.86 -3.81
CA GLU A 47 2.55 -0.97 -5.25
C GLU A 47 2.98 -2.33 -5.82
N GLN A 48 4.18 -2.79 -5.47
CA GLN A 48 4.66 -4.12 -5.86
C GLN A 48 3.76 -5.24 -5.33
N LEU A 49 3.36 -5.18 -4.05
CA LEU A 49 2.42 -6.13 -3.46
C LEU A 49 1.06 -6.13 -4.16
N HIS A 50 0.54 -4.95 -4.50
CA HIS A 50 -0.70 -4.83 -5.28
C HIS A 50 -0.58 -5.46 -6.67
N ALA A 51 0.52 -5.19 -7.39
CA ALA A 51 0.76 -5.74 -8.71
C ALA A 51 0.85 -7.27 -8.67
N GLN A 52 1.56 -7.82 -7.67
CA GLN A 52 1.65 -9.26 -7.45
C GLN A 52 0.29 -9.87 -7.15
N ALA A 53 -0.47 -9.30 -6.22
CA ALA A 53 -1.80 -9.78 -5.87
C ALA A 53 -2.76 -9.77 -7.07
N ARG A 54 -2.74 -8.71 -7.88
CA ARG A 54 -3.51 -8.64 -9.12
C ARG A 54 -3.13 -9.76 -10.09
N LEU A 55 -1.83 -9.97 -10.32
CA LEU A 55 -1.36 -11.03 -11.22
C LEU A 55 -1.81 -12.41 -10.71
N SER A 56 -1.69 -12.67 -9.41
CA SER A 56 -2.17 -13.91 -8.79
C SER A 56 -3.68 -14.10 -8.97
N MET A 57 -4.48 -13.05 -8.79
CA MET A 57 -5.94 -13.11 -9.02
C MET A 57 -6.25 -13.43 -10.49
N LEU A 58 -5.60 -12.76 -11.45
CA LEU A 58 -5.81 -13.03 -12.88
C LEU A 58 -5.41 -14.47 -13.27
N ASN A 59 -4.34 -14.99 -12.67
CA ASN A 59 -3.90 -16.37 -12.90
C ASN A 59 -4.83 -17.41 -12.27
N ALA A 60 -5.52 -17.06 -11.18
CA ALA A 60 -6.54 -17.92 -10.57
C ALA A 60 -7.83 -18.03 -11.42
N LEU A 61 -8.06 -17.08 -12.33
CA LEU A 61 -9.21 -17.09 -13.24
C LEU A 61 -8.97 -17.96 -14.48
N THR A 62 -10.03 -18.53 -15.03
CA THR A 62 -10.02 -19.10 -16.38
C THR A 62 -9.83 -18.00 -17.43
N PRO A 63 -9.35 -18.34 -18.65
CA PRO A 63 -9.28 -17.38 -19.75
C PRO A 63 -10.61 -16.69 -20.05
N ALA A 64 -11.72 -17.42 -19.98
CA ALA A 64 -13.06 -16.87 -20.24
C ALA A 64 -13.43 -15.79 -19.22
N HIS A 65 -13.20 -16.03 -17.92
CA HIS A 65 -13.50 -15.05 -16.87
C HIS A 65 -12.55 -13.86 -16.86
N ARG A 66 -11.28 -14.03 -17.29
CA ARG A 66 -10.39 -12.88 -17.53
C ARG A 66 -10.93 -11.96 -18.62
N THR A 67 -11.42 -12.51 -19.73
CA THR A 67 -12.04 -11.73 -20.81
C THR A 67 -13.30 -11.03 -20.33
N LEU A 68 -14.15 -11.72 -19.56
CA LEU A 68 -15.34 -11.11 -18.96
C LEU A 68 -14.97 -9.94 -18.05
N LEU A 69 -13.99 -10.12 -17.16
CA LEU A 69 -13.49 -9.06 -16.29
C LEU A 69 -13.01 -7.84 -17.09
N ALA A 70 -12.22 -8.04 -18.14
CA ALA A 70 -11.75 -6.97 -19.00
C ALA A 70 -12.91 -6.21 -19.67
N ASN A 71 -13.93 -6.92 -20.15
CA ASN A 71 -15.11 -6.33 -20.78
C ASN A 71 -15.93 -5.49 -19.78
N VAL A 72 -16.20 -6.04 -18.59
CA VAL A 72 -16.94 -5.34 -17.53
C VAL A 72 -16.20 -4.06 -17.12
N VAL A 73 -14.89 -4.15 -16.92
CA VAL A 73 -14.03 -3.00 -16.59
C VAL A 73 -14.05 -1.96 -17.72
N GLY A 74 -13.93 -2.39 -18.98
CA GLY A 74 -14.00 -1.50 -20.13
C GLY A 74 -15.32 -0.75 -20.23
N GLN A 75 -16.44 -1.42 -19.95
CA GLN A 75 -17.77 -0.79 -19.93
C GLN A 75 -17.90 0.25 -18.80
N LEU A 76 -17.35 -0.04 -17.62
CA LEU A 76 -17.37 0.91 -16.50
C LEU A 76 -16.56 2.18 -16.78
N VAL A 77 -15.44 2.07 -17.49
CA VAL A 77 -14.58 3.22 -17.82
C VAL A 77 -15.28 4.21 -18.75
N ILE A 78 -16.14 3.73 -19.65
CA ILE A 78 -16.83 4.58 -20.65
C ILE A 78 -18.23 5.03 -20.22
N ALA A 79 -18.78 4.45 -19.14
CA ALA A 79 -20.13 4.75 -18.69
C ALA A 79 -20.22 6.16 -18.07
N GLN A 80 -21.24 6.92 -18.46
CA GLN A 80 -21.53 8.23 -17.84
C GLN A 80 -21.95 8.11 -16.36
N SER A 81 -22.48 6.95 -15.98
CA SER A 81 -22.90 6.63 -14.61
C SER A 81 -22.53 5.17 -14.31
N PRO A 82 -21.28 4.90 -13.90
CA PRO A 82 -20.81 3.53 -13.69
C PRO A 82 -21.47 2.89 -12.45
N ASP A 83 -22.19 1.78 -12.66
CA ASP A 83 -22.75 0.97 -11.58
C ASP A 83 -21.78 -0.17 -11.19
N THR A 84 -20.89 0.14 -10.26
CA THR A 84 -19.87 -0.79 -9.77
C THR A 84 -20.45 -1.96 -8.99
N VAL A 85 -21.61 -1.78 -8.34
CA VAL A 85 -22.26 -2.83 -7.55
C VAL A 85 -22.91 -3.86 -8.46
N ALA A 86 -23.60 -3.41 -9.52
CA ALA A 86 -24.15 -4.32 -10.52
C ALA A 86 -23.04 -5.09 -11.25
N ALA A 87 -21.95 -4.41 -11.63
CA ALA A 87 -20.79 -5.04 -12.26
C ALA A 87 -20.13 -6.10 -11.36
N ALA A 88 -19.95 -5.80 -10.07
CA ALA A 88 -19.42 -6.75 -9.10
C ALA A 88 -20.31 -8.00 -8.98
N ARG A 89 -21.64 -7.82 -8.84
CA ARG A 89 -22.59 -8.94 -8.79
C ARG A 89 -22.58 -9.79 -10.06
N GLN A 90 -22.49 -9.16 -11.23
CA GLN A 90 -22.39 -9.87 -12.51
C GLN A 90 -21.11 -10.72 -12.57
N LEU A 91 -19.98 -10.19 -12.12
CA LEU A 91 -18.73 -10.93 -12.04
C LEU A 91 -18.86 -12.10 -11.05
N ASP A 92 -19.31 -11.85 -9.83
CA ASP A 92 -19.44 -12.86 -8.79
C ASP A 92 -20.34 -14.04 -9.24
N ALA A 93 -21.48 -13.75 -9.88
CA ALA A 93 -22.38 -14.77 -10.40
C ALA A 93 -21.80 -15.59 -11.57
N SER A 94 -20.79 -15.06 -12.28
CA SER A 94 -20.14 -15.75 -13.39
C SER A 94 -18.98 -16.66 -12.94
N LEU A 95 -18.37 -16.37 -11.80
CA LEU A 95 -17.21 -17.12 -11.31
C LEU A 95 -17.62 -18.51 -10.82
N SER A 96 -16.76 -19.50 -11.06
CA SER A 96 -16.92 -20.80 -10.41
C SER A 96 -16.64 -20.70 -8.90
N PRO A 97 -17.23 -21.58 -8.06
CA PRO A 97 -16.95 -21.60 -6.62
C PRO A 97 -15.47 -21.79 -6.26
N ASN A 98 -14.65 -22.38 -7.14
CA ASN A 98 -13.21 -22.53 -6.94
C ASN A 98 -12.47 -21.22 -7.21
N GLU A 99 -12.83 -20.51 -8.29
CA GLU A 99 -12.23 -19.20 -8.62
C GLU A 99 -12.57 -18.15 -7.56
N SER A 100 -13.82 -18.07 -7.12
CA SER A 100 -14.21 -17.12 -6.06
C SER A 100 -13.44 -17.36 -4.77
N ARG A 101 -13.29 -18.63 -4.35
CA ARG A 101 -12.48 -18.99 -3.17
C ARG A 101 -11.01 -18.61 -3.35
N ALA A 102 -10.43 -18.82 -4.53
CA ALA A 102 -9.05 -18.46 -4.82
C ALA A 102 -8.85 -16.92 -4.75
N VAL A 103 -9.74 -16.14 -5.36
CA VAL A 103 -9.71 -14.67 -5.33
C VAL A 103 -9.77 -14.15 -3.88
N LEU A 104 -10.72 -14.64 -3.09
CA LEU A 104 -10.88 -14.22 -1.69
C LEU A 104 -9.65 -14.60 -0.84
N SER A 105 -9.09 -15.79 -1.03
CA SER A 105 -7.85 -16.22 -0.35
C SER A 105 -6.65 -15.33 -0.70
N ILE A 106 -6.52 -14.93 -1.97
CA ILE A 106 -5.45 -14.04 -2.43
C ILE A 106 -5.66 -12.65 -1.82
N SER A 107 -6.90 -12.15 -1.76
CA SER A 107 -7.23 -10.87 -1.13
C SER A 107 -6.85 -10.85 0.34
N ALA A 108 -7.27 -11.87 1.11
CA ALA A 108 -6.94 -11.97 2.53
C ALA A 108 -5.42 -12.03 2.78
N SER A 109 -4.69 -12.75 1.93
CA SER A 109 -3.23 -12.83 2.02
C SER A 109 -2.55 -11.48 1.73
N PHE A 110 -3.04 -10.77 0.71
CA PHE A 110 -2.59 -9.42 0.38
C PHE A 110 -2.83 -8.46 1.55
N GLU A 111 -4.03 -8.44 2.14
CA GLU A 111 -4.36 -7.58 3.27
C GLU A 111 -3.48 -7.85 4.49
N GLN A 112 -3.16 -9.13 4.76
CA GLN A 112 -2.22 -9.49 5.82
C GLN A 112 -0.81 -8.93 5.55
N GLN A 113 -0.28 -9.11 4.34
CA GLN A 113 1.05 -8.60 3.96
C GLN A 113 1.10 -7.07 3.99
N ALA A 114 0.05 -6.41 3.49
CA ALA A 114 -0.07 -4.95 3.52
C ALA A 114 -0.09 -4.42 4.95
N ARG A 115 -0.84 -5.05 5.86
CA ARG A 115 -0.85 -4.69 7.29
C ARG A 115 0.53 -4.84 7.93
N GLN A 116 1.23 -5.94 7.68
CA GLN A 116 2.59 -6.16 8.19
C GLN A 116 3.57 -5.11 7.66
N LEU A 117 3.49 -4.78 6.37
CA LEU A 117 4.31 -3.73 5.75
C LEU A 117 4.07 -2.38 6.43
N MET A 118 2.81 -1.97 6.62
CA MET A 118 2.46 -0.71 7.28
C MET A 118 2.89 -0.67 8.75
N GLN A 119 2.75 -1.79 9.48
CA GLN A 119 3.25 -1.90 10.86
C GLN A 119 4.77 -1.71 10.92
N SER A 120 5.51 -2.32 9.99
CA SER A 120 6.97 -2.16 9.93
C SER A 120 7.38 -0.72 9.61
N ALA A 121 6.66 -0.04 8.70
CA ALA A 121 6.89 1.36 8.36
C ALA A 121 6.62 2.27 9.56
N ARG A 122 5.52 2.03 10.28
CA ARG A 122 5.18 2.75 11.52
C ARG A 122 6.28 2.63 12.57
N GLN A 123 6.78 1.41 12.82
CA GLN A 123 7.87 1.18 13.77
C GLN A 123 9.17 1.92 13.36
N GLN A 124 9.49 1.96 12.07
CA GLN A 124 10.65 2.70 11.57
C GLN A 124 10.50 4.22 11.75
N LEU A 125 9.31 4.75 11.49
CA LEU A 125 8.99 6.16 11.70
C LEU A 125 9.09 6.53 13.18
N GLU A 126 8.53 5.71 14.06
CA GLU A 126 8.62 5.88 15.52
C GLU A 126 10.09 5.85 16.00
N ALA A 127 10.88 4.90 15.51
CA ALA A 127 12.31 4.79 15.85
C ALA A 127 13.16 5.98 15.34
N SER A 128 12.77 6.60 14.22
CA SER A 128 13.50 7.73 13.63
C SER A 128 13.33 9.06 14.38
N GLY A 129 12.52 9.10 15.44
CA GLY A 129 12.19 10.34 16.15
C GLY A 129 11.31 11.29 15.33
N ALA A 130 10.98 10.94 14.08
CA ALA A 130 9.95 11.57 13.26
C ALA A 130 8.53 11.22 13.73
N GLY A 131 8.41 10.85 15.02
CA GLY A 131 7.27 10.20 15.65
C GLY A 131 5.96 10.79 15.15
N ALA A 132 5.05 9.87 14.82
CA ALA A 132 3.73 10.03 14.23
C ALA A 132 3.26 11.49 14.07
N PRO A 133 2.76 11.92 12.89
CA PRO A 133 2.10 13.21 12.72
C PRO A 133 0.85 13.32 13.62
N GLY A 134 1.06 13.50 14.91
CA GLY A 134 0.08 13.59 15.99
C GLY A 134 -0.19 15.04 16.39
N GLY A 135 0.40 16.00 15.67
CA GLY A 135 0.28 17.43 15.95
C GLY A 135 -1.00 18.10 15.45
N GLY A 136 -1.92 17.41 14.75
CA GLY A 136 -3.05 18.07 14.09
C GLY A 136 -4.43 17.40 14.16
N MET A 137 -4.56 16.14 14.58
CA MET A 137 -5.86 15.45 14.69
C MET A 137 -6.42 15.42 16.13
N HIS A 138 -6.02 16.35 16.99
CA HIS A 138 -6.51 16.49 18.38
C HIS A 138 -7.99 16.94 18.50
N GLY A 139 -8.77 16.94 17.40
CA GLY A 139 -10.19 17.32 17.39
C GLY A 139 -11.17 16.20 17.05
N MET A 140 -10.70 15.00 16.67
CA MET A 140 -11.57 13.84 16.44
C MET A 140 -11.34 12.83 17.56
N GLY A 141 -12.08 13.00 18.66
CA GLY A 141 -12.07 12.06 19.77
C GLY A 141 -12.52 10.65 19.33
N PRO A 142 -12.20 9.60 20.12
CA PRO A 142 -12.57 8.21 19.86
C PRO A 142 -14.09 7.97 19.75
N GLU A 143 -14.91 8.95 20.16
CA GLU A 143 -16.38 8.93 20.01
C GLU A 143 -16.87 9.31 18.60
N GLY A 144 -16.03 9.92 17.73
CA GLY A 144 -16.43 10.31 16.37
C GLY A 144 -16.26 9.23 15.29
N MET A 145 -15.46 8.19 15.55
CA MET A 145 -15.17 7.13 14.57
C MET A 145 -16.14 5.94 14.62
N HIS A 146 -16.97 5.82 15.65
CA HIS A 146 -17.92 4.72 15.81
C HIS A 146 -19.15 4.80 14.87
N GLY A 147 -19.33 5.91 14.15
CA GLY A 147 -20.47 6.15 13.27
C GLY A 147 -20.15 6.15 11.77
N MET A 148 -18.88 6.16 11.38
CA MET A 148 -18.50 5.84 10.01
C MET A 148 -18.59 4.33 9.89
N GLY A 149 -19.81 3.83 9.73
CA GLY A 149 -20.06 2.46 9.33
C GLY A 149 -19.12 2.20 8.17
N THR A 150 -18.07 1.40 8.41
CA THR A 150 -17.42 0.67 7.36
C THR A 150 -18.56 -0.12 6.76
N SER A 151 -19.24 0.47 5.78
CA SER A 151 -20.27 -0.19 4.98
C SER A 151 -19.56 -1.45 4.58
N GLN A 152 -19.96 -2.55 5.25
CA GLN A 152 -19.24 -3.80 5.23
C GLN A 152 -19.52 -4.32 3.85
N GLN A 153 -18.73 -3.79 2.92
CA GLN A 153 -18.91 -3.96 1.50
C GLN A 153 -18.78 -5.47 1.36
N PRO A 154 -19.82 -6.14 0.83
CA PRO A 154 -19.84 -7.59 0.81
C PRO A 154 -18.49 -8.07 0.28
N ASN A 155 -17.83 -8.94 1.05
CA ASN A 155 -16.57 -9.57 0.66
C ASN A 155 -16.87 -10.64 -0.39
N ASP A 156 -17.47 -10.22 -1.51
CA ASP A 156 -17.71 -11.05 -2.68
C ASP A 156 -16.51 -10.94 -3.63
N ALA A 157 -16.27 -12.00 -4.41
CA ALA A 157 -15.09 -12.08 -5.27
C ALA A 157 -15.17 -11.06 -6.41
N GLY A 158 -16.38 -10.75 -6.89
CA GLY A 158 -16.62 -9.74 -7.91
C GLY A 158 -16.17 -8.34 -7.48
N SER A 159 -16.56 -7.91 -6.27
CA SER A 159 -16.17 -6.64 -5.67
C SER A 159 -14.65 -6.53 -5.48
N VAL A 160 -14.00 -7.61 -5.05
CA VAL A 160 -12.53 -7.66 -4.89
C VAL A 160 -11.82 -7.51 -6.24
N LEU A 161 -12.25 -8.26 -7.26
CA LEU A 161 -11.68 -8.16 -8.60
C LEU A 161 -11.87 -6.75 -9.18
N LEU A 162 -13.06 -6.18 -9.01
CA LEU A 162 -13.36 -4.85 -9.52
C LEU A 162 -12.55 -3.77 -8.82
N GLY A 163 -12.42 -3.83 -7.49
CA GLY A 163 -11.57 -2.91 -6.73
C GLY A 163 -10.11 -2.97 -7.17
N MET A 164 -9.59 -4.17 -7.40
CA MET A 164 -8.21 -4.38 -7.86
C MET A 164 -7.98 -3.91 -9.31
N ALA A 165 -8.99 -4.04 -10.18
CA ALA A 165 -8.97 -3.56 -11.56
C ALA A 165 -9.13 -2.04 -11.66
N ALA A 166 -10.05 -1.44 -10.89
CA ALA A 166 -10.24 0.01 -10.85
C ALA A 166 -8.95 0.73 -10.42
N ARG A 167 -8.21 0.16 -9.47
CA ARG A 167 -6.90 0.69 -9.07
C ARG A 167 -5.82 0.57 -10.17
N ALA A 168 -5.99 -0.31 -11.16
CA ALA A 168 -5.09 -0.40 -12.32
C ALA A 168 -5.25 0.79 -13.26
N LEU A 169 -6.48 1.28 -13.34
CA LEU A 169 -6.89 2.33 -14.26
C LEU A 169 -6.67 3.72 -13.69
N ALA A 170 -6.61 3.84 -12.36
CA ALA A 170 -6.29 5.10 -11.70
C ALA A 170 -4.86 5.54 -12.09
N PRO A 171 -4.67 6.74 -12.67
CA PRO A 171 -3.35 7.23 -13.00
C PRO A 171 -2.50 7.36 -11.72
N PRO A 172 -1.21 6.98 -11.75
CA PRO A 172 -0.35 6.94 -10.56
C PRO A 172 -0.15 8.31 -9.87
N HIS A 173 -0.57 9.40 -10.50
CA HIS A 173 -0.41 10.78 -10.03
C HIS A 173 -1.69 11.41 -9.45
N ALA A 174 -2.84 10.72 -9.45
CA ALA A 174 -4.09 11.27 -8.89
C ALA A 174 -4.09 11.40 -7.34
N TRP A 175 -3.07 10.86 -6.66
CA TRP A 175 -2.94 10.88 -5.20
C TRP A 175 -1.77 11.72 -4.69
N GLY A 176 -1.22 12.62 -5.53
CA GLY A 176 -0.18 13.55 -5.12
C GLY A 176 -0.75 14.70 -4.26
N PRO A 177 -0.03 15.17 -3.22
CA PRO A 177 -0.48 16.23 -2.30
C PRO A 177 -0.42 17.64 -2.92
N GLY A 178 -0.90 17.80 -4.15
CA GLY A 178 -0.62 18.97 -5.01
C GLY A 178 -1.82 19.62 -5.69
N MET A 179 -3.08 19.28 -5.36
CA MET A 179 -4.21 20.13 -5.76
C MET A 179 -4.47 21.18 -4.68
N ARG A 180 -3.74 22.28 -4.78
CA ARG A 180 -4.15 23.60 -4.29
C ARG A 180 -4.60 24.43 -5.48
#